data_AF-A0A9E1KRQ5-F1
#
_entry.id   AF-A0A9E1KRQ5-F1
#
_cell.length_a   1.000
_cell.length_b   1.000
_cell.length_c   1.000
_cell.angle_alpha   90.00
_cell.angle_beta   90.00
_cell.angle_gamma   90.00
#
_symmetry.space_group_name_H-M   'P 1'
#
loop_
_entity.id
_entity.type
_entity.pdbx_description
1 polymer ?
#
loop_
_entity_poly.entity_id
_entity_poly.type
_entity_poly.pdbx_seq_one_letter_code
_entity_poly.pdbx_strand_id
1 'polypeptide(L)'
;MMTTSDSEPPYKSGFNSDYKDRRAECDGGAQIAETKYAGRQFFAGTLTGDYRDFGSYPWRWYLLAQLTAKPEAFPQEAVWCDEGSLILMDS
;
A
#
# COMPACT_ATOMS: atom_id res chain seq x y z
N MET A 1 26.18 26.17 -4.39
CA MET A 1 26.49 24.76 -4.02
C MET A 1 25.16 24.10 -3.70
N MET A 2 24.79 23.07 -4.44
CA MET A 2 23.49 22.39 -4.36
C MET A 2 23.55 21.43 -3.17
N THR A 3 22.90 21.76 -2.05
CA THR A 3 22.68 20.80 -0.96
C THR A 3 21.61 19.84 -1.41
N THR A 4 22.02 18.65 -1.86
CA THR A 4 21.14 17.48 -1.95
C THR A 4 20.65 17.17 -0.55
N SER A 5 19.41 17.55 -0.22
CA SER A 5 18.76 17.03 0.97
C SER A 5 18.57 15.53 0.77
N ASP A 6 19.47 14.76 1.35
CA ASP A 6 19.33 13.33 1.60
C ASP A 6 18.24 13.17 2.67
N SER A 7 17.00 13.46 2.29
CA SER A 7 15.86 13.31 3.18
C SER A 7 15.55 11.82 3.26
N GLU A 8 15.94 11.19 4.36
CA GLU A 8 15.49 9.84 4.71
C GLU A 8 13.99 9.72 4.42
N PRO A 9 13.55 8.66 3.72
CA PRO A 9 12.13 8.48 3.45
C PRO A 9 11.35 8.51 4.76
N PRO A 10 10.15 9.12 4.81
CA PRO A 10 9.39 9.30 6.05
C PRO A 10 8.74 7.98 6.55
N TYR A 11 9.32 6.84 6.17
CA TYR A 11 8.87 5.50 6.47
C TYR A 11 10.06 4.54 6.62
N LYS A 12 9.86 3.49 7.42
CA LYS A 12 10.74 2.33 7.47
C LYS A 12 10.19 1.25 6.55
N SER A 13 10.95 0.84 5.54
CA SER A 13 10.58 -0.29 4.69
C SER A 13 10.99 -1.62 5.31
N GLY A 14 10.27 -2.68 4.94
CA GLY A 14 10.65 -4.04 5.25
C GLY A 14 9.89 -5.05 4.41
N PHE A 15 10.09 -6.33 4.72
CA PHE A 15 9.49 -7.45 4.00
C PHE A 15 8.89 -8.46 4.97
N ASN A 16 7.68 -8.94 4.68
CA ASN A 16 7.01 -10.00 5.40
C ASN A 16 6.79 -11.20 4.46
N SER A 17 7.55 -12.27 4.69
CA SER A 17 7.47 -13.50 3.89
C SER A 17 6.11 -14.18 3.98
N ASP A 18 5.41 -14.06 5.10
CA ASP A 18 4.13 -14.74 5.30
C ASP A 18 3.02 -14.13 4.45
N TYR A 19 3.23 -12.89 4.01
CA TYR A 19 2.30 -12.11 3.19
C TYR A 19 2.67 -12.18 1.70
N LYS A 20 3.88 -12.63 1.36
CA LYS A 20 4.30 -12.77 -0.04
C LYS A 20 3.41 -13.77 -0.78
N ASP A 21 2.99 -13.39 -1.99
CA ASP A 21 2.22 -14.23 -2.92
C ASP A 21 0.82 -14.62 -2.39
N ARG A 22 0.38 -14.04 -1.26
CA ARG A 22 -0.96 -14.22 -0.69
C ARG A 22 -1.96 -13.35 -1.41
N ARG A 23 -3.16 -13.87 -1.68
CA ARG A 23 -4.27 -13.04 -2.14
C ARG A 23 -4.89 -12.28 -0.99
N ALA A 24 -5.19 -11.02 -1.24
CA ALA A 24 -5.80 -10.16 -0.26
C ALA A 24 -6.76 -9.15 -0.90
N GLU A 25 -7.71 -8.71 -0.08
CA GLU A 25 -8.57 -7.56 -0.34
C GLU A 25 -8.22 -6.46 0.65
N CYS A 26 -8.38 -5.21 0.22
CA CYS A 26 -8.21 -4.07 1.12
C CYS A 26 -9.04 -2.88 0.67
N ASP A 27 -9.43 -2.06 1.64
CA ASP A 27 -9.82 -0.68 1.40
C ASP A 27 -8.56 0.18 1.30
N GLY A 28 -8.03 0.30 0.07
CA GLY A 28 -6.79 0.99 -0.24
C GLY A 28 -6.96 2.51 -0.25
N GLY A 29 -5.86 3.21 0.03
CA GLY A 29 -5.78 4.66 -0.03
C GLY A 29 -5.33 5.14 -1.41
N ALA A 30 -6.23 5.12 -2.41
CA ALA A 30 -5.95 5.81 -3.66
C ALA A 30 -6.18 7.31 -3.48
N GLN A 31 -5.25 8.14 -3.97
CA GLN A 31 -5.49 9.58 -4.02
C GLN A 31 -6.75 9.83 -4.86
N ILE A 32 -7.75 10.49 -4.26
CA ILE A 32 -8.91 10.96 -5.01
C ILE A 32 -8.40 12.05 -5.95
N ALA A 33 -8.64 11.88 -7.24
CA ALA A 33 -8.25 12.82 -8.28
C ALA A 33 -8.57 14.27 -7.87
N GLU A 34 -7.62 15.18 -8.11
CA GLU A 34 -7.73 16.61 -7.80
C GLU A 34 -7.85 16.97 -6.31
N THR A 35 -7.70 16.01 -5.40
CA THR A 35 -7.65 16.27 -3.96
C THR A 35 -6.36 15.76 -3.33
N LYS A 36 -6.07 16.24 -2.13
CA LYS A 36 -5.01 15.72 -1.25
C LYS A 36 -5.44 14.51 -0.42
N TYR A 37 -6.68 14.03 -0.60
CA TYR A 37 -7.26 13.00 0.24
C TYR A 37 -7.13 11.63 -0.43
N ALA A 38 -6.88 10.61 0.40
CA ALA A 38 -7.02 9.22 -0.02
C ALA A 38 -8.49 8.81 0.17
N GLY A 39 -9.12 8.36 -0.90
CA GLY A 39 -10.47 7.80 -0.83
C GLY A 39 -10.37 6.33 -0.49
N ARG A 40 -11.26 5.86 0.40
CA ARG A 40 -11.44 4.42 0.62
C ARG A 40 -12.03 3.83 -0.66
N GLN A 41 -11.22 3.09 -1.39
CA GLN A 41 -11.64 2.37 -2.58
C GLN A 41 -11.27 0.90 -2.38
N PHE A 42 -12.14 0.01 -2.86
CA PHE A 42 -11.91 -1.41 -2.77
C PHE A 42 -10.84 -1.85 -3.78
N PHE A 43 -9.90 -2.66 -3.32
CA PHE A 43 -8.90 -3.33 -4.13
C PHE A 43 -8.80 -4.80 -3.76
N ALA A 44 -8.51 -5.63 -4.76
CA ALA A 44 -8.14 -7.03 -4.57
C ALA A 44 -6.94 -7.37 -5.46
N GLY A 45 -6.05 -8.23 -4.98
CA GLY A 45 -4.84 -8.60 -5.70
C GLY A 45 -3.95 -9.56 -4.92
N THR A 46 -2.66 -9.55 -5.26
CA THR A 46 -1.64 -10.39 -4.65
C THR A 46 -0.64 -9.51 -3.90
N LEU A 47 -0.38 -9.86 -2.64
CA LEU A 47 0.59 -9.16 -1.81
C LEU A 47 2.02 -9.47 -2.24
N THR A 48 2.86 -8.44 -2.33
CA THR A 48 4.28 -8.64 -2.65
C THR A 48 5.10 -9.06 -1.45
N GLY A 49 4.58 -8.84 -0.23
CA GLY A 49 5.30 -8.97 1.04
C GLY A 49 6.00 -7.69 1.47
N ASP A 50 6.13 -6.67 0.59
CA ASP A 50 6.72 -5.38 0.96
C ASP A 50 5.80 -4.61 1.91
N TYR A 51 6.38 -4.01 2.95
CA TYR A 51 5.67 -3.11 3.83
C TYR A 51 6.42 -1.79 4.09
N ARG A 52 5.67 -0.77 4.50
CA ARG A 52 6.17 0.53 4.95
C ARG A 52 5.50 0.90 6.27
N ASP A 53 6.32 1.19 7.28
CA ASP A 53 5.87 1.69 8.58
C ASP A 53 6.09 3.21 8.63
N PHE A 54 5.00 3.98 8.80
CA PHE A 54 5.05 5.44 8.91
C PHE A 54 4.85 5.90 10.36
N GLY A 55 5.56 6.96 10.75
CA GLY A 55 5.38 7.62 12.04
C GLY A 55 6.00 6.88 13.24
N SER A 56 5.82 7.47 14.43
CA SER A 56 6.36 6.92 15.70
C SER A 56 5.54 5.75 16.23
N TYR A 57 4.28 5.65 15.81
CA TYR A 57 3.44 4.47 15.97
C TYR A 57 3.43 3.77 14.62
N PRO A 58 3.72 2.45 14.53
CA PRO A 58 3.93 1.80 13.24
C PRO A 58 2.61 1.68 12.49
N TRP A 59 2.23 2.71 11.75
CA TRP A 59 1.18 2.62 10.74
C TRP A 59 1.77 1.86 9.57
N ARG A 60 1.53 0.55 9.55
CA ARG A 60 2.05 -0.38 8.57
C ARG A 60 1.15 -0.44 7.35
N TRP A 61 1.76 -0.32 6.19
CA TRP A 61 1.11 -0.45 4.89
C TRP A 61 1.77 -1.56 4.08
N TYR A 62 0.99 -2.50 3.57
CA TYR A 62 1.44 -3.57 2.69
C TYR A 62 1.20 -3.24 1.22
N LEU A 63 2.11 -3.65 0.34
CA LEU A 63 1.96 -3.45 -1.10
C LEU A 63 1.14 -4.59 -1.72
N LEU A 64 -0.03 -4.24 -2.25
CA LEU A 64 -0.87 -5.12 -3.04
C LEU A 64 -0.62 -4.84 -4.54
N ALA A 65 -0.15 -5.85 -5.26
CA ALA A 65 0.13 -5.79 -6.69
C ALA A 65 -0.73 -6.80 -7.45
N GLN A 66 -0.53 -6.93 -8.76
CA GLN A 66 -1.30 -7.84 -9.62
C GLN A 66 -2.81 -7.69 -9.38
N LEU A 67 -3.27 -6.44 -9.38
CA LEU A 67 -4.62 -6.09 -8.97
C LEU A 67 -5.65 -6.79 -9.86
N THR A 68 -6.48 -7.62 -9.24
CA THR A 68 -7.59 -8.34 -9.88
C THR A 68 -8.89 -7.55 -9.78
N ALA A 69 -9.02 -6.69 -8.77
CA ALA A 69 -10.06 -5.68 -8.67
C ALA A 69 -9.42 -4.33 -8.33
N LYS A 70 -9.74 -3.32 -9.15
CA LYS A 70 -9.37 -1.92 -8.91
C LYS A 70 -10.38 -0.98 -9.55
N PRO A 71 -10.54 0.25 -9.03
CA PRO A 71 -11.34 1.29 -9.67
C PRO A 71 -10.81 1.59 -11.08
N GLU A 72 -11.71 1.84 -12.03
CA GLU A 72 -11.36 2.10 -13.43
C GLU A 72 -10.40 3.30 -13.57
N ALA A 73 -10.61 4.35 -12.77
CA ALA A 73 -9.77 5.53 -12.73
C ALA A 73 -8.45 5.36 -11.96
N PHE A 74 -8.08 4.14 -11.54
CA PHE A 74 -6.82 3.88 -10.84
C PHE A 74 -5.74 3.41 -11.83
N PRO A 75 -4.82 4.30 -12.27
CA PRO A 75 -3.87 3.98 -13.33
C PRO A 75 -2.75 3.05 -12.86
N GLN A 76 -2.49 2.99 -11.55
CA GLN A 76 -1.37 2.22 -11.02
C GLN A 76 -1.65 0.71 -11.05
N GLU A 77 -0.57 -0.06 -11.07
CA GLU A 77 -0.62 -1.53 -11.08
C GLU A 77 -0.53 -2.14 -9.67
N ALA A 78 -0.26 -1.28 -8.67
CA ALA A 78 -0.17 -1.66 -7.27
C ALA A 78 -0.69 -0.52 -6.37
N VAL A 79 -1.14 -0.88 -5.18
CA VAL A 79 -1.68 0.03 -4.17
C VAL A 79 -1.11 -0.32 -2.80
N TRP A 80 -0.89 0.70 -1.96
CA TRP A 80 -0.55 0.49 -0.55
C TRP A 80 -1.84 0.36 0.26
N CYS A 81 -1.94 -0.74 1.00
CA CYS A 81 -3.07 -1.07 1.87
C CYS A 81 -2.64 -0.96 3.32
N ASP A 82 -3.41 -0.27 4.15
CA ASP A 82 -3.21 -0.28 5.61
C ASP A 82 -3.40 -1.70 6.16
N GLU A 83 -2.54 -2.11 7.10
CA GLU A 83 -2.59 -3.43 7.74
C GLU A 83 -3.96 -3.70 8.39
N GLY A 84 -4.58 -2.69 9.01
CA GLY A 84 -5.88 -2.83 9.67
C GLY A 84 -7.07 -2.97 8.71
N SER A 85 -6.89 -2.65 7.43
CA SER A 85 -7.91 -2.81 6.38
C SER A 85 -7.67 -4.05 5.52
N LEU A 86 -6.63 -4.84 5.78
CA LEU A 86 -6.22 -5.94 4.92
C LEU A 86 -6.88 -7.26 5.34
N ILE A 87 -7.51 -7.93 4.37
CA ILE A 87 -8.18 -9.22 4.56
C ILE A 87 -7.52 -10.24 3.63
N LEU A 88 -6.88 -11.27 4.21
CA LEU A 88 -6.31 -12.38 3.45
C LEU A 88 -7.42 -13.31 2.96
N MET A 89 -7.41 -13.67 1.67
CA MET A 89 -8.44 -14.51 1.06
C MET A 89 -8.13 -16.01 1.16
N ASP A 90 -6.86 -16.38 1.26
CA ASP A 90 -6.39 -17.78 1.25
C ASP A 90 -6.25 -18.36 2.67
N SER A 91 -7.16 -18.03 3.59
CA SER A 91 -7.12 -18.48 4.99
C SER A 91 -7.30 -19.99 5.13
#